data_AF-A0A2D6JV56-F1
#
_entry.id   AF-A0A2D6JV56-F1
#
_cell.length_a   1.000
_cell.length_b   1.000
_cell.length_c   1.000
_cell.angle_alpha   90.00
_cell.angle_beta   90.00
_cell.angle_gamma   90.00
#
_symmetry.space_group_name_H-M   'P 1'
#
loop_
_entity.id
_entity.type
_entity.pdbx_description
1 polymer ?
#
loop_
_entity_poly.entity_id
_entity_poly.type
_entity_poly.pdbx_seq_one_letter_code
_entity_poly.pdbx_strand_id
1 'polypeptide(L)'
;PEDKPRVKYGPSCESCHGASSDWEPIHSDYGGKNVKREAETPDHKTKRIADSTATGMAWASMPYDIAVNCMKCHGLARSEISGEAFAKMLGAEHPINQSFEIVLFSQGKMRHWIKERSPARLANLFVAGQAAKLISATEAAAKTGDAQYKAAQMKRAADAKAVLKAVPQAAALIKSPSDAIARKMMQAIGQQDLSGLVGGLIPCAGPDKENLRQC
;
A
#
# COMPACT_ATOMS: atom_id res chain seq x y z
N PRO A 1 12.08 24.30 -22.33
CA PRO A 1 10.76 24.71 -22.88
C PRO A 1 9.74 24.85 -21.74
N GLU A 2 9.32 26.08 -21.47
CA GLU A 2 8.41 26.45 -20.37
C GLU A 2 6.94 26.03 -20.63
N ASP A 3 6.60 25.62 -21.86
CA ASP A 3 5.23 25.25 -22.26
C ASP A 3 4.86 23.76 -22.10
N LYS A 4 5.67 22.97 -21.37
CA LYS A 4 5.28 21.58 -21.06
C LYS A 4 4.40 21.57 -19.80
N PRO A 5 3.21 20.94 -19.84
CA PRO A 5 2.39 20.74 -18.64
C PRO A 5 3.25 20.11 -17.54
N ARG A 6 3.46 20.84 -16.44
CA ARG A 6 4.13 20.31 -15.26
C ARG A 6 3.07 19.68 -14.38
N VAL A 7 3.29 18.42 -14.00
CA VAL A 7 2.47 17.76 -12.97
C VAL A 7 2.67 18.55 -11.68
N LYS A 8 1.68 19.38 -11.33
CA LYS A 8 1.69 20.20 -10.11
C LYS A 8 1.39 19.36 -8.87
N TYR A 9 0.61 18.29 -9.06
CA TYR A 9 0.20 17.36 -8.01
C TYR A 9 0.27 15.94 -8.56
N GLY A 10 1.14 15.13 -7.97
CA GLY A 10 1.29 13.71 -8.25
C GLY A 10 1.85 13.04 -7.01
N PRO A 11 1.68 11.71 -6.85
CA PRO A 11 2.27 11.00 -5.74
C PRO A 11 3.80 11.19 -5.79
N SER A 12 4.35 11.71 -4.70
CA SER A 12 5.78 11.87 -4.51
C SER A 12 6.42 10.54 -4.06
N CYS A 13 7.76 10.49 -3.95
CA CYS A 13 8.46 9.33 -3.38
C CYS A 13 7.86 8.96 -2.02
N GLU A 14 7.57 9.97 -1.22
CA GLU A 14 7.04 9.88 0.14
C GLU A 14 5.62 9.33 0.21
N SER A 15 4.84 9.49 -0.88
CA SER A 15 3.48 8.96 -0.95
C SER A 15 3.46 7.43 -0.89
N CYS A 16 4.51 6.78 -1.40
CA CYS A 16 4.67 5.32 -1.37
C CYS A 16 5.66 4.88 -0.28
N HIS A 17 6.79 5.58 -0.16
CA HIS A 17 7.94 5.16 0.62
C HIS A 17 7.96 5.71 2.06
N GLY A 18 7.02 6.57 2.45
CA GLY A 18 7.01 7.23 3.76
C GLY A 18 7.80 8.53 3.77
N ALA A 19 7.71 9.31 4.86
CA ALA A 19 8.33 10.64 4.96
C ALA A 19 9.86 10.57 4.77
N SER A 20 10.38 11.30 3.78
CA SER A 20 11.77 11.17 3.29
C SER A 20 12.83 11.82 4.15
N SER A 21 12.49 12.77 5.00
CA SER A 21 13.46 13.60 5.73
C SER A 21 14.51 12.79 6.49
N ASP A 22 14.12 11.64 7.05
CA ASP A 22 15.02 10.82 7.85
C ASP A 22 15.70 9.71 7.03
N TRP A 23 15.00 9.13 6.04
CA TRP A 23 15.53 8.00 5.28
C TRP A 23 16.27 8.38 4.00
N GLU A 24 16.01 9.54 3.40
CA GLU A 24 16.60 9.92 2.11
C GLU A 24 18.13 10.01 2.15
N PRO A 25 18.75 10.64 3.18
CA PRO A 25 20.21 10.70 3.25
C PRO A 25 20.87 9.33 3.40
N ILE A 26 20.18 8.40 4.08
CA ILE A 26 20.64 7.02 4.27
C ILE A 26 20.45 6.23 2.98
N HIS A 27 19.30 6.38 2.32
CA HIS A 27 18.95 5.68 1.10
C HIS A 27 19.91 6.00 -0.05
N SER A 28 20.37 7.25 -0.13
CA SER A 28 21.22 7.77 -1.20
C SER A 28 22.73 7.57 -0.97
N ASP A 29 23.15 7.17 0.23
CA ASP A 29 24.55 6.81 0.51
C ASP A 29 24.85 5.40 0.00
N TYR A 30 25.91 5.19 -0.79
CA TYR A 30 26.32 3.85 -1.25
C TYR A 30 27.66 3.40 -0.66
N GLY A 31 28.14 4.09 0.38
CA GLY A 31 29.43 3.84 1.02
C GLY A 31 30.38 5.04 0.88
N GLY A 32 29.85 6.24 0.69
CA GLY A 32 30.60 7.49 0.53
C GLY A 32 30.27 8.27 -0.74
N LYS A 33 30.70 9.54 -0.76
CA LYS A 33 30.32 10.58 -1.75
C LYS A 33 30.51 10.20 -3.23
N ASN A 34 31.47 9.31 -3.53
CA ASN A 34 31.81 8.91 -4.90
C ASN A 34 31.52 7.44 -5.19
N VAL A 35 30.92 6.71 -4.25
CA VAL A 35 30.54 5.31 -4.47
C VAL A 35 29.20 5.30 -5.19
N LYS A 36 29.14 4.61 -6.32
CA LYS A 36 27.89 4.38 -7.06
C LYS A 36 27.22 3.10 -6.55
N ARG A 37 25.92 2.96 -6.81
CA ARG A 37 25.14 1.77 -6.45
C ARG A 37 25.80 0.47 -6.90
N GLU A 38 26.42 0.46 -8.08
CA GLU A 38 27.05 -0.73 -8.65
C GLU A 38 28.34 -1.14 -7.92
N ALA A 39 28.96 -0.21 -7.18
CA ALA A 39 30.18 -0.40 -6.41
C ALA A 39 29.93 -0.51 -4.89
N GLU A 40 28.65 -0.49 -4.47
CA GLU A 40 28.27 -0.66 -3.07
C GLU A 40 28.67 -2.05 -2.55
N THR A 41 29.30 -2.11 -1.39
CA THR A 41 29.65 -3.40 -0.77
C THR A 41 28.40 -4.12 -0.24
N PRO A 42 28.39 -5.47 -0.19
CA PRO A 42 27.26 -6.22 0.35
C PRO A 42 26.88 -5.84 1.79
N ASP A 43 27.89 -5.58 2.64
CA ASP A 43 27.69 -5.19 4.03
C ASP A 43 27.07 -3.80 4.14
N HIS A 44 27.57 -2.84 3.35
CA HIS A 44 26.99 -1.49 3.31
C HIS A 44 25.54 -1.54 2.84
N LYS A 45 25.25 -2.29 1.76
CA LYS A 45 23.88 -2.46 1.25
C LYS A 45 22.94 -3.01 2.32
N THR A 46 23.38 -4.04 3.05
CA THR A 46 22.59 -4.67 4.11
C THR A 46 22.30 -3.66 5.22
N LYS A 47 23.33 -2.93 5.67
CA LYS A 47 23.19 -1.89 6.69
C LYS A 47 22.26 -0.76 6.24
N ARG A 48 22.47 -0.22 5.03
CA ARG A 48 21.65 0.85 4.48
C ARG A 48 20.18 0.49 4.38
N ILE A 49 19.88 -0.72 3.90
CA ILE A 49 18.49 -1.21 3.81
C ILE A 49 17.87 -1.29 5.20
N ALA A 50 18.59 -1.86 6.18
CA ALA A 50 18.10 -1.97 7.54
C ALA A 50 17.89 -0.59 8.21
N ASP A 51 18.87 0.30 8.09
CA ASP A 51 18.86 1.62 8.70
C ASP A 51 17.75 2.50 8.10
N SER A 52 17.62 2.54 6.76
CA SER A 52 16.58 3.36 6.13
C SER A 52 15.17 2.81 6.42
N THR A 53 15.02 1.49 6.54
CA THR A 53 13.76 0.89 7.00
C THR A 53 13.45 1.26 8.45
N ALA A 54 14.46 1.27 9.32
CA ALA A 54 14.29 1.65 10.73
C ALA A 54 13.85 3.12 10.88
N THR A 55 14.23 4.00 9.95
CA THR A 55 13.78 5.40 9.88
C THR A 55 12.47 5.59 9.09
N GLY A 56 11.75 4.51 8.77
CA GLY A 56 10.40 4.58 8.21
C GLY A 56 10.29 4.45 6.69
N MET A 57 11.38 4.12 5.98
CA MET A 57 11.32 3.84 4.55
C MET A 57 10.60 2.52 4.27
N ALA A 58 9.51 2.56 3.52
CA ALA A 58 8.92 1.37 2.91
C ALA A 58 9.64 1.06 1.59
N TRP A 59 10.33 -0.08 1.49
CA TRP A 59 10.99 -0.48 0.24
C TRP A 59 9.99 -1.00 -0.80
N ALA A 60 10.36 -0.96 -2.08
CA ALA A 60 9.56 -1.55 -3.16
C ALA A 60 9.27 -3.06 -2.94
N SER A 61 10.12 -3.76 -2.19
CA SER A 61 9.96 -5.15 -1.78
C SER A 61 9.01 -5.34 -0.58
N MET A 62 8.46 -4.26 -0.01
CA MET A 62 7.57 -4.26 1.15
C MET A 62 6.13 -3.88 0.73
N PRO A 63 5.42 -4.75 -0.02
CA PRO A 63 4.12 -4.42 -0.59
C PRO A 63 3.06 -4.08 0.48
N TYR A 64 3.17 -4.67 1.67
CA TYR A 64 2.29 -4.35 2.79
C TYR A 64 2.48 -2.92 3.30
N ASP A 65 3.72 -2.52 3.60
CA ASP A 65 3.99 -1.20 4.15
C ASP A 65 3.70 -0.09 3.12
N ILE A 66 3.91 -0.35 1.83
CA ILE A 66 3.41 0.51 0.75
C ILE A 66 1.88 0.62 0.80
N ALA A 67 1.18 -0.50 0.92
CA ALA A 67 -0.28 -0.50 0.98
C ALA A 67 -0.84 0.24 2.19
N VAL A 68 -0.19 0.14 3.35
CA VAL A 68 -0.54 0.91 4.54
C VAL A 68 -0.50 2.41 4.26
N ASN A 69 0.53 2.90 3.56
CA ASN A 69 0.63 4.32 3.21
C ASN A 69 -0.54 4.78 2.31
N CYS A 70 -0.98 3.95 1.37
CA CYS A 70 -2.17 4.26 0.56
C CYS A 70 -3.46 4.32 1.39
N MET A 71 -3.62 3.37 2.33
CA MET A 71 -4.84 3.23 3.13
C MET A 71 -5.01 4.33 4.18
N LYS A 72 -3.95 5.04 4.58
CA LYS A 72 -4.06 6.22 5.47
C LYS A 72 -5.09 7.22 4.93
N CYS A 73 -4.99 7.57 3.65
CA CYS A 73 -5.88 8.52 3.01
C CYS A 73 -7.08 7.83 2.34
N HIS A 74 -6.85 6.84 1.48
CA HIS A 74 -7.94 6.21 0.73
C HIS A 74 -8.85 5.32 1.57
N GLY A 75 -8.38 4.93 2.76
CA GLY A 75 -9.20 4.26 3.76
C GLY A 75 -9.87 5.17 4.76
N LEU A 76 -9.66 6.49 4.67
CA LEU A 76 -10.09 7.45 5.69
C LEU A 76 -9.73 6.94 7.09
N ALA A 77 -8.50 6.49 7.30
CA ALA A 77 -8.07 5.79 8.52
C ALA A 77 -6.73 6.32 9.04
N ARG A 78 -6.34 7.52 8.61
CA ARG A 78 -5.14 8.21 9.07
C ARG A 78 -5.29 8.55 10.55
N SER A 79 -4.33 8.13 11.38
CA SER A 79 -4.38 8.27 12.84
C SER A 79 -4.39 9.72 13.33
N GLU A 80 -3.84 10.64 12.53
CA GLU A 80 -3.73 12.06 12.84
C GLU A 80 -5.05 12.82 12.60
N ILE A 81 -6.08 12.14 12.08
CA ILE A 81 -7.40 12.70 11.85
C ILE A 81 -8.39 11.94 12.74
N SER A 82 -9.19 12.67 13.52
CA SER A 82 -10.17 12.05 14.42
C SER A 82 -11.30 11.36 13.64
N GLY A 83 -11.91 10.35 14.25
CA GLY A 83 -13.10 9.70 13.68
C GLY A 83 -14.25 10.69 13.46
N GLU A 84 -14.40 11.70 14.32
CA GLU A 84 -15.37 12.78 14.18
C GLU A 84 -15.08 13.66 12.96
N ALA A 85 -13.82 13.96 12.67
CA ALA A 85 -13.44 14.70 11.47
C ALA A 85 -13.74 13.88 10.21
N PHE A 86 -13.44 12.59 10.20
CA PHE A 86 -13.83 11.70 9.11
C PHE A 86 -15.34 11.57 8.94
N ALA A 87 -16.10 11.53 10.04
CA ALA A 87 -17.56 11.52 10.00
C ALA A 87 -18.12 12.81 9.38
N LYS A 88 -17.56 13.97 9.74
CA LYS A 88 -17.93 15.25 9.11
C LYS A 88 -17.61 15.26 7.62
N MET A 89 -16.46 14.72 7.21
CA MET A 89 -16.12 14.58 5.79
C MET A 89 -17.16 13.70 5.08
N LEU A 90 -17.52 12.55 5.65
CA LEU A 90 -18.56 11.68 5.08
C LEU A 90 -19.93 12.35 4.99
N GLY A 91 -20.32 13.10 6.03
CA GLY A 91 -21.57 13.86 6.04
C GLY A 91 -21.59 15.01 5.03
N ALA A 92 -20.41 15.58 4.72
CA ALA A 92 -20.22 16.56 3.65
C ALA A 92 -20.04 15.92 2.26
N GLU A 93 -20.50 14.67 2.09
CA GLU A 93 -20.43 13.91 0.85
C GLU A 93 -19.01 13.69 0.31
N HIS A 94 -17.98 13.80 1.17
CA HIS A 94 -16.63 13.41 0.77
C HIS A 94 -16.65 11.93 0.39
N PRO A 95 -16.25 11.56 -0.83
CA PRO A 95 -16.41 10.21 -1.30
C PRO A 95 -15.50 9.26 -0.53
N ILE A 96 -16.08 8.35 0.24
CA ILE A 96 -15.37 7.12 0.60
C ILE A 96 -15.41 6.23 -0.63
N ASN A 97 -14.35 6.29 -1.44
CA ASN A 97 -14.21 5.39 -2.57
C ASN A 97 -13.99 3.96 -2.03
N GLN A 98 -15.07 3.25 -1.75
CA GLN A 98 -15.04 1.87 -1.27
C GLN A 98 -14.34 0.95 -2.30
N SER A 99 -14.37 1.37 -3.57
CA SER A 99 -13.71 0.75 -4.72
C SER A 99 -12.23 1.10 -4.84
N PHE A 100 -11.64 1.87 -3.89
CA PHE A 100 -10.19 2.00 -3.85
C PHE A 100 -9.56 0.62 -3.73
N GLU A 101 -8.70 0.34 -4.71
CA GLU A 101 -7.95 -0.89 -4.82
C GLU A 101 -6.54 -0.51 -5.29
N ILE A 102 -5.54 -0.99 -4.58
CA ILE A 102 -4.16 -0.54 -4.75
C ILE A 102 -3.58 -0.94 -6.09
N VAL A 103 -3.92 -2.11 -6.63
CA VAL A 103 -3.43 -2.56 -7.94
C VAL A 103 -3.92 -1.61 -9.02
N LEU A 104 -5.21 -1.30 -9.05
CA LEU A 104 -5.80 -0.31 -9.97
C LEU A 104 -5.06 1.02 -9.92
N PHE A 105 -4.84 1.55 -8.72
CA PHE A 105 -4.20 2.86 -8.54
C PHE A 105 -2.69 2.84 -8.79
N SER A 106 -2.03 1.69 -8.64
CA SER A 106 -0.58 1.55 -8.87
C SER A 106 -0.20 1.45 -10.35
N GLN A 107 -1.16 1.21 -11.23
CA GLN A 107 -0.90 0.92 -12.64
C GLN A 107 -0.59 2.15 -13.52
N GLY A 108 -0.55 3.38 -12.99
CA GLY A 108 -0.20 4.58 -13.77
C GLY A 108 1.20 4.54 -14.44
N LYS A 109 1.60 5.61 -15.14
CA LYS A 109 2.88 5.71 -15.91
C LYS A 109 4.16 5.73 -15.05
N MET A 110 4.10 5.32 -13.78
CA MET A 110 5.23 5.26 -12.85
C MET A 110 6.27 4.24 -13.33
N ARG A 111 7.36 4.74 -13.91
CA ARG A 111 8.39 3.93 -14.59
C ARG A 111 9.04 2.86 -13.72
N HIS A 112 9.14 3.08 -12.40
CA HIS A 112 9.74 2.15 -11.45
C HIS A 112 9.01 0.81 -11.33
N TRP A 113 7.76 0.69 -11.82
CA TRP A 113 6.98 -0.54 -11.73
C TRP A 113 6.60 -1.14 -13.09
N ILE A 114 6.72 -0.40 -14.21
CA ILE A 114 6.15 -0.84 -15.51
C ILE A 114 6.65 -2.22 -15.94
N LYS A 115 7.95 -2.50 -15.80
CA LYS A 115 8.56 -3.78 -16.21
C LYS A 115 8.31 -4.92 -15.22
N GLU A 116 7.88 -4.61 -14.00
CA GLU A 116 7.78 -5.57 -12.90
C GLU A 116 6.32 -5.92 -12.54
N ARG A 117 5.36 -5.65 -13.43
CA ARG A 117 3.94 -5.98 -13.25
C ARG A 117 3.60 -7.37 -13.82
N SER A 118 4.13 -8.42 -13.19
CA SER A 118 3.67 -9.80 -13.49
C SER A 118 2.37 -10.10 -12.74
N PRO A 119 1.53 -11.02 -13.22
CA PRO A 119 0.32 -11.47 -12.50
C PRO A 119 0.61 -11.84 -11.04
N ALA A 120 1.69 -12.58 -10.78
CA ALA A 120 2.12 -12.94 -9.42
C ALA A 120 2.38 -11.71 -8.53
N ARG A 121 3.10 -10.69 -9.05
CA ARG A 121 3.41 -9.48 -8.30
C ARG A 121 2.17 -8.61 -8.06
N LEU A 122 1.27 -8.54 -9.03
CA LEU A 122 -0.01 -7.85 -8.88
C LEU A 122 -0.90 -8.55 -7.84
N ALA A 123 -0.94 -9.89 -7.85
CA ALA A 123 -1.63 -10.67 -6.83
C ALA A 123 -1.05 -10.44 -5.43
N ASN A 124 0.27 -10.40 -5.29
CA ASN A 124 0.92 -10.10 -4.01
C ASN A 124 0.60 -8.68 -3.51
N LEU A 125 0.60 -7.69 -4.40
CA LEU A 125 0.19 -6.33 -4.05
C LEU A 125 -1.29 -6.27 -3.66
N PHE A 126 -2.15 -6.96 -4.41
CA PHE A 126 -3.58 -7.03 -4.12
C PHE A 126 -3.83 -7.57 -2.70
N VAL A 127 -3.21 -8.71 -2.37
CA VAL A 127 -3.32 -9.32 -1.04
C VAL A 127 -2.79 -8.39 0.06
N ALA A 128 -1.65 -7.74 -0.18
CA ALA A 128 -1.12 -6.72 0.73
C ALA A 128 -2.09 -5.54 0.93
N GLY A 129 -2.73 -5.08 -0.16
CA GLY A 129 -3.79 -4.09 -0.14
C GLY A 129 -4.98 -4.49 0.72
N GLN A 130 -5.48 -5.73 0.56
CA GLN A 130 -6.58 -6.24 1.36
C GLN A 130 -6.20 -6.40 2.84
N ALA A 131 -4.97 -6.81 3.14
CA ALA A 131 -4.48 -6.86 4.52
C ALA A 131 -4.48 -5.46 5.17
N ALA A 132 -3.92 -4.46 4.49
CA ALA A 132 -3.90 -3.08 4.97
C ALA A 132 -5.33 -2.49 5.10
N LYS A 133 -6.23 -2.84 4.16
CA LYS A 133 -7.65 -2.47 4.21
C LYS A 133 -8.33 -3.05 5.45
N LEU A 134 -8.14 -4.34 5.72
CA LEU A 134 -8.69 -5.02 6.88
C LEU A 134 -8.24 -4.37 8.20
N ILE A 135 -6.94 -4.16 8.37
CA ILE A 135 -6.37 -3.62 9.61
C ILE A 135 -6.86 -2.19 9.82
N SER A 136 -6.61 -1.30 8.85
CA SER A 136 -6.97 0.11 8.97
C SER A 136 -8.47 0.32 9.21
N ALA A 137 -9.33 -0.45 8.53
CA ALA A 137 -10.77 -0.36 8.72
C ALA A 137 -11.24 -0.91 10.07
N THR A 138 -10.65 -2.02 10.54
CA THR A 138 -10.98 -2.58 11.87
C THR A 138 -10.62 -1.61 12.98
N GLU A 139 -9.44 -1.01 12.91
CA GLU A 139 -8.99 -0.02 13.89
C GLU A 139 -9.84 1.25 13.87
N ALA A 140 -10.13 1.78 12.68
CA ALA A 140 -10.96 2.98 12.53
C ALA A 140 -12.38 2.76 13.10
N ALA A 141 -12.99 1.60 12.82
CA ALA A 141 -14.30 1.23 13.35
C ALA A 141 -14.32 1.09 14.88
N ALA A 142 -13.20 0.68 15.49
CA ALA A 142 -13.08 0.53 16.94
C ALA A 142 -12.86 1.87 17.66
N LYS A 143 -12.22 2.84 17.00
CA LYS A 143 -11.84 4.14 17.58
C LYS A 143 -12.91 5.22 17.45
N THR A 144 -13.92 5.03 16.60
CA THR A 144 -14.97 6.04 16.36
C THR A 144 -16.24 5.80 17.17
N GLY A 145 -16.87 6.90 17.61
CA GLY A 145 -18.24 6.90 18.15
C GLY A 145 -19.33 7.13 17.09
N ASP A 146 -18.98 7.61 15.89
CA ASP A 146 -19.94 7.90 14.82
C ASP A 146 -20.44 6.63 14.11
N ALA A 147 -21.76 6.47 14.03
CA ALA A 147 -22.39 5.26 13.51
C ALA A 147 -22.21 5.08 11.99
N GLN A 148 -22.28 6.16 11.21
CA GLN A 148 -22.17 6.09 9.74
C GLN A 148 -20.74 5.74 9.32
N TYR A 149 -19.75 6.43 9.89
CA TYR A 149 -18.34 6.16 9.66
C TYR A 149 -17.98 4.74 10.14
N LYS A 150 -18.46 4.32 11.31
CA LYS A 150 -18.27 2.95 11.81
C LYS A 150 -18.82 1.92 10.83
N ALA A 151 -20.05 2.09 10.35
CA ALA A 151 -20.66 1.17 9.39
C ALA A 151 -19.86 1.08 8.08
N ALA A 152 -19.39 2.23 7.56
CA ALA A 152 -18.55 2.28 6.37
C ALA A 152 -17.23 1.52 6.56
N GLN A 153 -16.57 1.70 7.71
CA GLN A 153 -15.33 0.98 8.04
C GLN A 153 -15.58 -0.52 8.25
N MET A 154 -16.65 -0.90 8.95
CA MET A 154 -17.01 -2.32 9.11
C MET A 154 -17.28 -3.00 7.76
N LYS A 155 -17.93 -2.32 6.82
CA LYS A 155 -18.10 -2.82 5.45
C LYS A 155 -16.75 -3.03 4.76
N ARG A 156 -15.85 -2.06 4.80
CA ARG A 156 -14.48 -2.20 4.22
C ARG A 156 -13.73 -3.39 4.81
N ALA A 157 -13.82 -3.59 6.12
CA ALA A 157 -13.19 -4.73 6.81
C ALA A 157 -13.82 -6.06 6.38
N ALA A 158 -15.14 -6.12 6.24
CA ALA A 158 -15.85 -7.32 5.79
C ALA A 158 -15.50 -7.70 4.35
N ASP A 159 -15.48 -6.73 3.44
CA ASP A 159 -15.11 -6.92 2.03
C ASP A 159 -13.66 -7.44 1.92
N ALA A 160 -12.72 -6.85 2.69
CA ALA A 160 -11.34 -7.31 2.74
C ALA A 160 -11.21 -8.74 3.29
N LYS A 161 -11.94 -9.07 4.37
CA LYS A 161 -11.97 -10.44 4.91
C LYS A 161 -12.49 -11.44 3.88
N ALA A 162 -13.51 -11.09 3.10
CA ALA A 162 -14.08 -11.98 2.09
C ALA A 162 -13.02 -12.38 1.05
N VAL A 163 -12.22 -11.42 0.58
CA VAL A 163 -11.11 -11.69 -0.34
C VAL A 163 -10.00 -12.50 0.32
N LEU A 164 -9.57 -12.12 1.52
CA LEU A 164 -8.47 -12.77 2.22
C LEU A 164 -8.75 -14.24 2.57
N LYS A 165 -10.02 -14.67 2.63
CA LYS A 165 -10.38 -16.09 2.79
C LYS A 165 -9.84 -16.99 1.68
N ALA A 166 -9.59 -16.46 0.48
CA ALA A 166 -8.98 -17.20 -0.62
C ALA A 166 -7.48 -17.46 -0.43
N VAL A 167 -6.85 -16.82 0.57
CA VAL A 167 -5.41 -16.90 0.85
C VAL A 167 -5.19 -17.67 2.15
N PRO A 168 -4.71 -18.93 2.12
CA PRO A 168 -4.54 -19.75 3.33
C PRO A 168 -3.71 -19.08 4.42
N GLN A 169 -2.66 -18.35 4.05
CA GLN A 169 -1.76 -17.63 4.94
C GLN A 169 -2.46 -16.52 5.74
N ALA A 170 -3.63 -16.06 5.29
CA ALA A 170 -4.36 -14.95 5.92
C ALA A 170 -5.21 -15.36 7.12
N ALA A 171 -5.30 -16.66 7.45
CA ALA A 171 -6.16 -17.16 8.53
C ALA A 171 -5.91 -16.45 9.89
N ALA A 172 -4.64 -16.28 10.27
CA ALA A 172 -4.27 -15.59 11.50
C ALA A 172 -4.65 -14.09 11.45
N LEU A 173 -4.44 -13.45 10.30
CA LEU A 173 -4.77 -12.05 10.08
C LEU A 173 -6.28 -11.79 10.17
N ILE A 174 -7.09 -12.67 9.59
CA ILE A 174 -8.56 -12.57 9.64
C ILE A 174 -9.07 -12.66 11.08
N LYS A 175 -8.46 -13.53 11.90
CA LYS A 175 -8.82 -13.71 13.31
C LYS A 175 -8.38 -12.55 14.19
N SER A 176 -7.18 -12.02 13.97
CA SER A 176 -6.59 -10.94 14.76
C SER A 176 -5.84 -9.96 13.85
N PRO A 177 -6.54 -8.96 13.29
CA PRO A 177 -5.90 -7.98 12.42
C PRO A 177 -4.84 -7.17 13.16
N SER A 178 -3.59 -7.20 12.68
CA SER A 178 -2.51 -6.33 13.14
C SER A 178 -1.40 -6.25 12.10
N ASP A 179 -0.66 -5.13 12.08
CA ASP A 179 0.47 -4.96 11.16
C ASP A 179 1.52 -6.07 11.29
N ALA A 180 1.80 -6.50 12.53
CA ALA A 180 2.76 -7.57 12.79
C ALA A 180 2.33 -8.90 12.16
N ILE A 181 1.04 -9.23 12.21
CA ILE A 181 0.50 -10.45 11.61
C ILE A 181 0.47 -10.33 10.08
N ALA A 182 0.12 -9.15 9.53
CA ALA A 182 0.14 -8.93 8.09
C ALA A 182 1.56 -9.02 7.51
N ARG A 183 2.56 -8.46 8.18
CA ARG A 183 3.98 -8.60 7.76
C ARG A 183 4.43 -10.06 7.77
N LYS A 184 4.10 -10.81 8.83
CA LYS A 184 4.37 -12.27 8.89
C LYS A 184 3.66 -13.04 7.78
N MET A 185 2.41 -12.69 7.48
CA MET A 185 1.65 -13.28 6.37
C MET A 185 2.37 -13.01 5.03
N MET A 186 2.77 -11.77 4.76
CA MET A 186 3.47 -11.44 3.52
C MET A 186 4.85 -12.11 3.42
N GLN A 187 5.57 -12.26 4.53
CA GLN A 187 6.81 -13.04 4.59
C GLN A 187 6.57 -14.50 4.25
N ALA A 188 5.50 -15.11 4.78
CA ALA A 188 5.13 -16.49 4.49
C ALA A 188 4.67 -16.72 3.04
N ILE A 189 4.04 -15.71 2.42
CA ILE A 189 3.71 -15.71 0.98
C ILE A 189 5.00 -15.63 0.16
N GLY A 190 5.93 -14.74 0.52
CA GLY A 190 7.22 -14.60 -0.17
C GLY A 190 7.06 -14.35 -1.67
N GLN A 191 7.59 -15.27 -2.49
CA GLN A 191 7.54 -15.22 -3.96
C GLN A 191 6.46 -16.15 -4.56
N GLN A 192 5.56 -16.70 -3.74
CA GLN A 192 4.48 -17.55 -4.24
C GLN A 192 3.59 -16.78 -5.23
N ASP A 193 3.16 -17.47 -6.28
CA ASP A 193 2.21 -16.93 -7.24
C ASP A 193 0.79 -17.19 -6.76
N LEU A 194 0.13 -16.13 -6.29
CA LEU A 194 -1.26 -16.17 -5.82
C LEU A 194 -2.27 -15.82 -6.92
N SER A 195 -1.83 -15.58 -8.16
CA SER A 195 -2.72 -15.15 -9.26
C SER A 195 -3.85 -16.14 -9.53
N GLY A 196 -3.62 -17.44 -9.36
CA GLY A 196 -4.67 -18.46 -9.48
C GLY A 196 -5.74 -18.39 -8.37
N LEU A 197 -5.42 -17.81 -7.21
CA LEU A 197 -6.33 -17.69 -6.07
C LEU A 197 -7.12 -16.37 -6.09
N VAL A 198 -6.43 -15.27 -6.43
CA VAL A 198 -7.00 -13.92 -6.29
C VAL A 198 -7.07 -13.13 -7.59
N GLY A 199 -6.49 -13.62 -8.70
CA GLY A 199 -6.40 -12.87 -9.96
C GLY A 199 -7.77 -12.46 -10.50
N GLY A 200 -8.76 -13.36 -10.45
CA GLY A 200 -10.14 -13.04 -10.85
C GLY A 200 -10.89 -12.09 -9.90
N LEU A 201 -10.31 -11.77 -8.74
CA LEU A 201 -10.84 -10.81 -7.78
C LEU A 201 -10.19 -9.43 -7.91
N ILE A 202 -9.09 -9.31 -8.66
CA ILE A 202 -8.46 -8.03 -8.93
C ILE A 202 -9.35 -7.26 -9.92
N PRO A 203 -9.88 -6.09 -9.54
CA PRO A 203 -10.77 -5.36 -10.42
C PRO A 203 -10.01 -4.83 -11.65
N CYS A 204 -10.59 -5.01 -12.83
CA CYS A 204 -10.18 -4.31 -14.04
C CYS A 204 -10.80 -2.90 -14.05
N ALA A 205 -10.06 -1.85 -14.42
CA ALA A 205 -10.78 -0.62 -14.77
C ALA A 205 -11.48 -0.84 -16.10
N GLY A 206 -12.55 -0.09 -16.32
CA GLY A 206 -13.30 -0.10 -17.57
C GLY A 206 -12.50 0.48 -18.75
N PRO A 207 -13.09 1.34 -19.60
CA PRO A 207 -12.55 1.65 -20.93
C PRO A 207 -11.15 2.31 -21.00
N ASP A 208 -10.52 2.69 -19.87
CA ASP A 208 -9.14 3.21 -19.82
C ASP A 208 -8.07 2.09 -19.88
N LYS A 209 -8.23 1.18 -20.84
CA LYS A 209 -7.41 -0.04 -21.01
C LYS A 209 -5.94 0.24 -21.31
N GLU A 210 -5.59 1.41 -21.84
CA GLU A 210 -4.21 1.69 -22.28
C GLU A 210 -3.19 1.73 -21.13
N ASN A 211 -3.63 1.91 -19.88
CA ASN A 211 -2.73 2.05 -18.73
C ASN A 211 -2.73 0.85 -17.78
N LEU A 212 -3.56 -0.17 -17.99
CA LEU A 212 -3.78 -1.26 -17.03
C LEU A 212 -3.43 -2.62 -17.63
N ARG A 213 -2.16 -3.02 -17.53
CA ARG A 213 -1.67 -4.35 -17.97
C ARG A 213 -2.27 -5.55 -17.20
N GLN A 214 -3.17 -5.29 -16.26
CA GLN A 214 -3.86 -6.31 -15.48
C GLN A 214 -5.06 -6.93 -16.24
N CYS A 215 -5.37 -6.38 -17.42
CA CYS A 215 -6.37 -6.80 -18.39
C CYS A 215 -5.76 -6.62 -19.81
#